data_AF-A0A9P9PCE7-F1
#
_entry.id   AF-A0A9P9PCE7-F1
#
_cell.length_a   1.000
_cell.length_b   1.000
_cell.length_c   1.000
_cell.angle_alpha   90.00
_cell.angle_beta   90.00
_cell.angle_gamma   90.00
#
_symmetry.space_group_name_H-M   'P 1'
#
loop_
_entity.id
_entity.type
_entity.pdbx_description
1 polymer ?
#
loop_
_entity_poly.entity_id
_entity_poly.type
_entity_poly.pdbx_seq_one_letter_code
_entity_poly.pdbx_strand_id
1 'polypeptide(L)'
;MTLITSLADQEAVSIPTPLTPYLNTYTQPPNPTLPICISCQAAVLPKSLLEHLRKHHQLPAELRGIVKEFIGSLPGEARGADFGDVKIGDDGSEIVKELRVVQAWRCKVVVREEGSDGEGDGSRGKECGLIRKDVTDLRRHVNLEHGMGAKGAYEACKAQSWFGGRRAVYWRAVERRNAGDGDADMDGGEDVVMSDVVHGQKGLLQEGGMGSDKDVNEEVPTEKADVESEQEGQTKKLQTPVFTSLCRWGFYGEGFGNMTPKPWRIRDGIETEIEKELRLGKIC
;
A
#
# COMPACT_ATOMS: atom_id res chain seq x y z
N MET A 1 -15.41 38.01 -6.34
CA MET A 1 -14.38 38.19 -7.38
C MET A 1 -13.61 36.88 -7.48
N THR A 2 -13.99 36.02 -8.41
CA THR A 2 -13.34 34.71 -8.64
C THR A 2 -12.22 34.96 -9.64
N LEU A 3 -10.97 34.92 -9.20
CA LEU A 3 -9.82 35.00 -10.10
C LEU A 3 -9.76 33.70 -10.89
N ILE A 4 -10.24 33.75 -12.13
CA ILE A 4 -10.00 32.70 -13.13
C ILE A 4 -8.54 32.87 -13.56
N THR A 5 -7.61 32.32 -12.78
CA THR A 5 -6.23 32.12 -13.24
C THR A 5 -6.28 31.13 -14.39
N SER A 6 -5.97 31.62 -15.58
CA SER A 6 -5.80 30.81 -16.80
C SER A 6 -4.91 29.60 -16.50
N LEU A 7 -5.50 28.40 -16.52
CA LEU A 7 -4.85 27.09 -16.35
C LEU A 7 -4.06 26.65 -17.59
N ALA A 8 -3.92 27.51 -18.60
CA ALA A 8 -3.63 27.07 -19.96
C ALA A 8 -2.14 26.90 -20.33
N ASP A 9 -1.19 27.45 -19.57
CA ASP A 9 0.23 27.40 -19.94
C ASP A 9 1.09 26.70 -18.87
N GLN A 10 0.66 25.52 -18.40
CA GLN A 10 1.61 24.60 -17.77
C GLN A 10 2.50 24.03 -18.87
N GLU A 11 3.57 24.75 -19.21
CA GLU A 11 4.62 24.25 -20.09
C GLU A 11 5.10 22.89 -19.56
N ALA A 12 4.91 21.86 -20.37
CA ALA A 12 5.38 20.53 -20.04
C ALA A 12 6.90 20.59 -19.87
N VAL A 13 7.38 20.29 -18.66
CA VAL A 13 8.81 20.26 -18.36
C VAL A 13 9.45 19.18 -19.24
N SER A 14 10.33 19.59 -20.15
CA SER A 14 11.02 18.65 -21.02
C SER A 14 12.10 17.89 -20.25
N ILE A 15 12.14 16.58 -20.43
CA ILE A 15 13.16 15.72 -19.81
C ILE A 15 14.43 15.79 -20.66
N PRO A 16 15.60 16.04 -20.06
CA PRO A 16 16.87 15.98 -20.78
C PRO A 16 17.03 14.64 -21.51
N THR A 17 17.43 14.68 -22.79
CA THR A 17 17.55 13.49 -23.65
C THR A 17 18.28 12.30 -22.99
N PRO A 18 19.40 12.49 -22.26
CA PRO A 18 20.10 11.40 -21.59
C PRO A 18 19.31 10.69 -20.48
N LEU A 19 18.27 11.32 -19.93
CA LEU A 19 17.43 10.78 -18.86
C LEU A 19 16.15 10.10 -19.35
N THR A 20 15.80 10.28 -20.63
CA THR A 20 14.59 9.69 -21.23
C THR A 20 14.48 8.16 -21.13
N PRO A 21 15.57 7.36 -21.07
CA PRO A 21 15.46 5.91 -20.85
C PRO A 21 15.00 5.55 -19.42
N TYR A 22 15.16 6.46 -18.46
CA TYR A 22 14.92 6.20 -17.04
C TYR A 22 13.63 6.84 -16.53
N LEU A 23 13.28 8.01 -17.09
CA LEU A 23 12.26 8.90 -16.55
C LEU A 23 11.24 9.32 -17.59
N ASN A 24 10.00 9.40 -17.14
CA ASN A 24 8.93 10.17 -17.74
C ASN A 24 8.48 11.26 -16.74
N THR A 25 7.68 12.22 -17.16
CA THR A 25 7.06 13.24 -16.30
C THR A 25 5.57 13.17 -16.47
N TYR A 26 4.84 13.27 -15.36
CA TYR A 26 3.39 13.28 -15.40
C TYR A 26 2.86 14.41 -14.53
N THR A 27 1.87 15.10 -15.10
CA THR A 27 1.17 16.21 -14.45
C THR A 27 -0.31 15.87 -14.44
N GLN A 28 -0.90 15.83 -13.25
CA GLN A 28 -2.34 15.62 -13.10
C GLN A 28 -2.85 16.62 -12.07
N PRO A 29 -3.40 17.76 -12.50
CA PRO A 29 -4.01 18.72 -11.59
C PRO A 29 -5.02 18.01 -10.67
N PRO A 30 -4.98 18.27 -9.34
CA PRO A 30 -4.24 19.32 -8.65
C PRO A 30 -2.82 18.94 -8.19
N ASN A 31 -2.30 17.77 -8.57
CA ASN A 31 -0.99 17.30 -8.16
C ASN A 31 0.14 18.01 -8.92
N PRO A 32 1.29 18.22 -8.26
CA PRO A 32 2.48 18.75 -8.93
C PRO A 32 2.97 17.80 -10.02
N THR A 33 3.75 18.33 -10.98
CA THR A 33 4.48 17.52 -11.96
C THR A 33 5.51 16.64 -11.26
N LEU A 34 5.38 15.32 -11.37
CA LEU A 34 6.29 14.37 -10.74
C LEU A 34 7.06 13.56 -11.78
N PRO A 35 8.35 13.28 -11.54
CA PRO A 35 9.09 12.35 -12.35
C PRO A 35 8.63 10.92 -12.04
N ILE A 36 8.29 10.17 -13.09
CA ILE A 36 7.94 8.76 -13.04
C ILE A 36 9.15 7.96 -13.49
N CYS A 37 9.59 7.01 -12.67
CA CYS A 37 10.57 6.04 -13.09
C CYS A 37 9.92 5.02 -14.03
N ILE A 38 10.42 4.91 -15.26
CA ILE A 38 9.86 4.02 -16.29
C ILE A 38 9.95 2.56 -15.89
N SER A 39 11.11 2.12 -15.37
CA SER A 39 11.33 0.73 -14.97
C SER A 39 10.51 0.33 -13.74
N CYS A 40 10.36 1.23 -12.75
CA CYS A 40 9.54 0.97 -11.57
C CYS A 40 8.05 1.24 -11.78
N GLN A 41 7.71 1.99 -12.84
CA GLN A 41 6.35 2.50 -13.12
C GLN A 41 5.73 3.19 -11.89
N ALA A 42 6.52 4.04 -11.23
CA ALA A 42 6.15 4.74 -10.01
C ALA A 42 6.69 6.16 -10.04
N ALA A 43 5.91 7.11 -9.52
CA ALA A 43 6.37 8.45 -9.25
C ALA A 43 7.44 8.43 -8.14
N VAL A 44 8.43 9.30 -8.31
CA VAL A 44 9.54 9.46 -7.37
C VAL A 44 9.58 10.93 -6.98
N LEU A 45 9.67 11.20 -5.68
CA LEU A 45 9.81 12.59 -5.23
C LEU A 45 11.14 13.18 -5.73
N PRO A 46 11.18 14.45 -6.15
CA PRO A 46 12.40 15.06 -6.68
C PRO A 46 13.59 14.96 -5.72
N LYS A 47 13.36 15.16 -4.41
CA LYS A 47 14.39 15.00 -3.36
C LYS A 47 15.00 13.60 -3.29
N SER A 48 14.25 12.58 -3.69
CA SER A 48 14.67 11.17 -3.65
C SER A 48 15.09 10.62 -5.02
N LEU A 49 14.90 11.38 -6.10
CA LEU A 49 15.06 10.92 -7.48
C LEU A 49 16.47 10.40 -7.77
N LEU A 50 17.49 11.20 -7.46
CA LEU A 50 18.89 10.83 -7.70
C LEU A 50 19.27 9.54 -6.96
N GLU A 51 18.86 9.43 -5.70
CA GLU A 51 19.17 8.27 -4.87
C GLU A 51 18.43 7.02 -5.31
N HIS A 52 17.16 7.18 -5.74
CA HIS A 52 16.37 6.11 -6.33
C HIS A 52 17.04 5.56 -7.60
N LEU A 53 17.39 6.43 -8.54
CA LEU A 53 18.05 6.01 -9.79
C LEU A 53 19.41 5.35 -9.54
N ARG A 54 20.18 5.85 -8.56
CA ARG A 54 21.46 5.24 -8.19
C ARG A 54 21.29 3.83 -7.60
N LYS A 55 20.37 3.65 -6.66
CA LYS A 55 20.18 2.37 -5.95
C LYS A 55 19.47 1.31 -6.78
N HIS A 56 18.46 1.70 -7.54
CA HIS A 56 17.58 0.75 -8.24
C HIS A 56 17.96 0.55 -9.71
N HIS A 57 18.59 1.55 -10.34
CA HIS A 57 18.85 1.55 -11.79
C HIS A 57 20.33 1.76 -12.13
N GLN A 58 21.22 1.71 -11.14
CA GLN A 58 22.68 1.83 -11.30
C GLN A 58 23.10 3.06 -12.13
N LEU A 59 22.48 4.22 -11.87
CA LEU A 59 22.70 5.43 -12.66
C LEU A 59 24.20 5.77 -12.81
N PRO A 60 24.71 5.87 -14.06
CA PRO A 60 26.09 6.24 -14.33
C PRO A 60 26.48 7.59 -13.71
N ALA A 61 27.78 7.76 -13.41
CA ALA A 61 28.26 8.92 -12.64
C ALA A 61 28.08 10.24 -13.42
N GLU A 62 28.29 10.20 -14.72
CA GLU A 62 28.16 11.30 -15.67
C GLU A 62 26.74 11.88 -15.74
N LEU A 63 25.71 11.05 -15.51
CA LEU A 63 24.31 11.50 -15.56
C LEU A 63 23.84 12.14 -14.25
N ARG A 64 24.59 12.00 -13.16
CA ARG A 64 24.16 12.49 -11.82
C ARG A 64 24.06 14.01 -11.76
N GLY A 65 24.92 14.73 -12.49
CA GLY A 65 24.84 16.19 -12.62
C GLY A 65 23.54 16.61 -13.31
N ILE A 66 23.23 15.96 -14.44
CA ILE A 66 22.03 16.22 -15.24
C ILE A 66 20.75 15.97 -14.43
N VAL A 67 20.70 14.91 -13.61
CA VAL A 67 19.54 14.67 -12.72
C VAL A 67 19.36 15.81 -11.71
N LYS A 68 20.44 16.36 -11.14
CA LYS A 68 20.34 17.49 -10.20
C LYS A 68 19.87 18.76 -10.89
N GLU A 69 20.37 19.04 -12.09
CA GLU A 69 19.93 20.16 -12.92
C GLU A 69 18.44 20.03 -13.28
N PHE A 70 18.02 18.84 -13.69
CA PHE A 70 16.62 18.54 -13.96
C PHE A 70 15.72 18.73 -12.74
N ILE A 71 16.14 18.27 -11.55
CA ILE A 71 15.41 18.54 -10.30
C ILE A 71 15.33 20.06 -10.04
N GLY A 72 16.40 20.79 -10.34
CA GLY A 72 16.47 22.24 -10.22
C GLY A 72 15.53 22.99 -11.18
N SER A 73 15.28 22.42 -12.37
CA SER A 73 14.39 22.98 -13.40
C SER A 73 12.91 22.65 -13.20
N LEU A 74 12.56 21.76 -12.26
CA LEU A 74 11.16 21.49 -11.94
C LEU A 74 10.48 22.76 -11.36
N PRO A 75 9.18 22.98 -11.64
CA PRO A 75 8.40 24.06 -11.05
C PRO A 75 8.52 24.07 -9.53
N GLY A 76 8.46 25.25 -8.91
CA GLY A 76 8.72 25.41 -7.46
C GLY A 76 7.88 24.49 -6.57
N GLU A 77 6.61 24.31 -6.90
CA GLU A 77 5.68 23.39 -6.22
C GLU A 77 6.14 21.92 -6.34
N ALA A 78 6.53 21.50 -7.53
CA ALA A 78 7.04 20.16 -7.78
C ALA A 78 8.38 19.90 -7.09
N ARG A 79 9.32 20.85 -7.18
CA ARG A 79 10.66 20.72 -6.62
C ARG A 79 10.65 20.52 -5.11
N GLY A 80 9.72 21.20 -4.42
CA GLY A 80 9.54 21.11 -2.97
C GLY A 80 8.70 19.93 -2.50
N ALA A 81 7.95 19.30 -3.41
CA ALA A 81 6.89 18.35 -3.09
C ALA A 81 7.32 17.23 -2.14
N ASP A 82 6.43 16.94 -1.21
CA ASP A 82 6.47 15.81 -0.29
C ASP A 82 5.26 14.88 -0.55
N PHE A 83 5.22 13.74 0.12
CA PHE A 83 4.15 12.76 0.01
C PHE A 83 2.78 13.33 0.38
N GLY A 84 2.72 14.30 1.29
CA GLY A 84 1.48 14.95 1.72
C GLY A 84 0.89 15.91 0.68
N ASP A 85 1.71 16.39 -0.26
CA ASP A 85 1.29 17.33 -1.30
C ASP A 85 0.61 16.63 -2.48
N VAL A 86 0.77 15.30 -2.57
CA VAL A 86 0.19 14.49 -3.65
C VAL A 86 -1.17 13.99 -3.23
N LYS A 87 -2.21 14.55 -3.83
CA LYS A 87 -3.58 14.08 -3.66
C LYS A 87 -3.77 12.72 -4.32
N ILE A 88 -4.46 11.86 -3.60
CA ILE A 88 -4.88 10.54 -4.06
C ILE A 88 -5.93 10.76 -5.15
N GLY A 89 -5.87 9.99 -6.23
CA GLY A 89 -6.92 10.02 -7.25
C GLY A 89 -8.27 9.60 -6.66
N ASP A 90 -9.36 10.12 -7.21
CA ASP A 90 -10.69 9.71 -6.80
C ASP A 90 -10.94 8.23 -7.15
N ASP A 91 -11.75 7.56 -6.34
CA ASP A 91 -12.13 6.17 -6.58
C ASP A 91 -12.85 6.05 -7.93
N GLY A 92 -12.28 5.27 -8.85
CA GLY A 92 -12.81 5.12 -10.21
C GLY A 92 -12.16 6.03 -11.25
N SER A 93 -11.08 6.73 -10.88
CA SER A 93 -10.26 7.48 -11.82
C SER A 93 -9.76 6.61 -12.98
N GLU A 94 -9.55 7.26 -14.13
CA GLU A 94 -8.95 6.64 -15.31
C GLU A 94 -7.53 6.15 -15.00
N ILE A 95 -7.14 5.05 -15.64
CA ILE A 95 -5.80 4.48 -15.52
C ILE A 95 -4.78 5.44 -16.12
N VAL A 96 -3.81 5.83 -15.29
CA VAL A 96 -2.60 6.55 -15.73
C VAL A 96 -1.64 5.54 -16.34
N LYS A 97 -1.42 5.57 -17.65
CA LYS A 97 -0.68 4.52 -18.39
C LYS A 97 0.78 4.38 -17.93
N GLU A 98 1.33 5.45 -17.40
CA GLU A 98 2.71 5.57 -16.93
C GLU A 98 2.91 4.93 -15.55
N LEU A 99 1.83 4.72 -14.79
CA LEU A 99 1.86 4.15 -13.44
C LEU A 99 1.45 2.68 -13.45
N ARG A 100 2.09 1.89 -12.60
CA ARG A 100 1.80 0.47 -12.45
C ARG A 100 0.40 0.25 -11.89
N VAL A 101 -0.38 -0.59 -12.57
CA VAL A 101 -1.59 -1.19 -12.00
C VAL A 101 -1.21 -2.43 -11.20
N VAL A 102 -1.72 -2.52 -9.97
CA VAL A 102 -1.52 -3.67 -9.09
C VAL A 102 -2.85 -4.31 -8.72
N GLN A 103 -2.81 -5.62 -8.47
CA GLN A 103 -3.89 -6.31 -7.77
C GLN A 103 -3.81 -5.95 -6.29
N ALA A 104 -4.91 -5.47 -5.74
CA ALA A 104 -5.02 -4.99 -4.37
C ALA A 104 -6.38 -5.40 -3.77
N TRP A 105 -6.60 -5.01 -2.53
CA TRP A 105 -7.81 -5.28 -1.76
C TRP A 105 -8.37 -3.97 -1.21
N ARG A 106 -9.70 -3.81 -1.29
CA ARG A 106 -10.43 -2.61 -0.85
C ARG A 106 -11.39 -2.93 0.29
N CYS A 107 -11.41 -2.09 1.32
CA CYS A 107 -12.38 -2.15 2.40
C CYS A 107 -13.76 -1.68 1.90
N LYS A 108 -14.79 -2.50 2.12
CA LYS A 108 -16.19 -2.22 1.76
C LYS A 108 -17.07 -1.79 2.93
N VAL A 109 -16.51 -1.69 4.12
CA VAL A 109 -17.30 -1.37 5.30
C VAL A 109 -17.94 0.01 5.12
N VAL A 110 -19.25 0.06 5.27
CA VAL A 110 -20.04 1.29 5.19
C VAL A 110 -20.03 1.93 6.57
N VAL A 111 -19.40 3.10 6.68
CA VAL A 111 -19.30 3.87 7.92
C VAL A 111 -20.43 4.89 7.93
N ARG A 112 -21.15 4.96 9.05
CA ARG A 112 -22.14 6.03 9.28
C ARG A 112 -21.40 7.29 9.68
N GLU A 113 -21.71 8.40 9.05
CA GLU A 113 -21.16 9.70 9.44
C GLU A 113 -21.78 10.09 10.79
N GLU A 114 -21.00 10.04 11.86
CA GLU A 114 -21.40 10.51 13.18
C GLU A 114 -21.59 12.03 13.10
N GLY A 115 -22.84 12.49 13.04
CA GLY A 115 -23.14 13.92 13.00
C GLY A 115 -24.26 14.34 12.07
N SER A 116 -24.93 13.42 11.35
CA SER A 116 -26.19 13.75 10.67
C SER A 116 -27.33 13.73 11.69
N ASP A 117 -27.64 14.90 12.21
CA ASP A 117 -28.73 15.27 13.09
C ASP A 117 -30.08 15.18 12.37
N GLY A 118 -30.41 13.95 11.97
CA GLY A 118 -31.74 13.40 11.76
C GLY A 118 -32.86 14.37 11.39
N GLU A 119 -32.91 14.81 10.13
CA GLU A 119 -34.16 15.15 9.44
C GLU A 119 -33.91 15.24 7.94
N GLY A 120 -33.88 14.09 7.26
CA GLY A 120 -33.90 14.06 5.79
C GLY A 120 -33.15 12.90 5.17
N ASP A 121 -33.92 12.01 4.52
CA ASP A 121 -33.51 11.18 3.40
C ASP A 121 -32.42 10.12 3.65
N GLY A 122 -32.87 8.91 4.05
CA GLY A 122 -32.22 7.64 3.73
C GLY A 122 -30.69 7.58 3.75
N SER A 123 -30.05 8.03 4.85
CA SER A 123 -28.60 8.14 5.01
C SER A 123 -27.82 6.99 4.36
N ARG A 124 -27.29 7.26 3.17
CA ARG A 124 -26.32 6.41 2.49
C ARG A 124 -25.02 6.55 3.25
N GLY A 125 -24.67 5.56 4.07
CA GLY A 125 -23.34 5.53 4.69
C GLY A 125 -22.25 5.53 3.63
N LYS A 126 -21.07 6.03 3.99
CA LYS A 126 -19.92 6.12 3.10
C LYS A 126 -19.05 4.89 3.25
N GLU A 127 -18.69 4.24 2.14
CA GLU A 127 -17.71 3.15 2.17
C GLU A 127 -16.35 3.69 2.67
N CYS A 128 -15.67 2.93 3.54
CA CYS A 128 -14.36 3.29 4.05
C CYS A 128 -13.34 3.54 2.92
N GLY A 129 -13.36 2.72 1.88
CA GLY A 129 -12.56 2.91 0.68
C GLY A 129 -11.05 2.69 0.86
N LEU A 130 -10.57 2.23 2.04
CA LEU A 130 -9.14 1.96 2.22
C LEU A 130 -8.69 0.84 1.28
N ILE A 131 -7.61 1.08 0.53
CA ILE A 131 -7.00 0.10 -0.37
C ILE A 131 -5.60 -0.30 0.12
N ARG A 132 -5.31 -1.60 0.14
CA ARG A 132 -4.00 -2.18 0.47
C ARG A 132 -3.64 -3.30 -0.48
N LYS A 133 -2.35 -3.46 -0.74
CA LYS A 133 -1.84 -4.56 -1.56
C LYS A 133 -1.93 -5.92 -0.83
N ASP A 134 -1.63 -5.94 0.46
CA ASP A 134 -1.68 -7.15 1.29
C ASP A 134 -3.06 -7.29 1.95
N VAL A 135 -3.67 -8.47 1.83
CA VAL A 135 -4.96 -8.80 2.46
C VAL A 135 -4.85 -8.81 3.99
N THR A 136 -3.69 -9.14 4.53
CA THR A 136 -3.43 -9.21 5.98
C THR A 136 -3.52 -7.83 6.61
N ASP A 137 -2.95 -6.82 5.96
CA ASP A 137 -3.04 -5.41 6.38
C ASP A 137 -4.48 -4.93 6.33
N LEU A 138 -5.24 -5.33 5.31
CA LEU A 138 -6.65 -4.95 5.20
C LEU A 138 -7.53 -5.62 6.25
N ARG A 139 -7.31 -6.91 6.53
CA ARG A 139 -8.00 -7.61 7.63
C ARG A 139 -7.72 -6.96 8.98
N ARG A 140 -6.46 -6.60 9.23
CA ARG A 140 -6.06 -5.88 10.44
C ARG A 140 -6.78 -4.54 10.54
N HIS A 141 -6.85 -3.78 9.44
CA HIS A 141 -7.60 -2.53 9.39
C HIS A 141 -9.08 -2.74 9.71
N VAL A 142 -9.76 -3.69 9.05
CA VAL A 142 -11.20 -3.93 9.29
C VAL A 142 -11.48 -4.28 10.76
N ASN A 143 -10.67 -5.17 11.34
CA ASN A 143 -10.85 -5.56 12.73
C ASN A 143 -10.60 -4.39 13.71
N LEU A 144 -9.58 -3.56 13.45
CA LEU A 144 -9.19 -2.47 14.34
C LEU A 144 -10.05 -1.21 14.20
N GLU A 145 -10.32 -0.77 12.98
CA GLU A 145 -11.02 0.50 12.71
C GLU A 145 -12.55 0.35 12.67
N HIS A 146 -13.05 -0.85 12.33
CA HIS A 146 -14.49 -1.09 12.20
C HIS A 146 -15.05 -2.05 13.26
N GLY A 147 -14.20 -2.69 14.06
CA GLY A 147 -14.64 -3.57 15.16
C GLY A 147 -15.45 -4.78 14.71
N MET A 148 -15.34 -5.19 13.44
CA MET A 148 -16.12 -6.29 12.86
C MET A 148 -15.21 -7.35 12.24
N GLY A 149 -15.75 -8.56 12.04
CA GLY A 149 -15.01 -9.64 11.40
C GLY A 149 -14.70 -9.33 9.93
N ALA A 150 -13.46 -9.55 9.51
CA ALA A 150 -13.01 -9.22 8.16
C ALA A 150 -13.64 -10.06 7.02
N LYS A 151 -14.28 -11.20 7.32
CA LYS A 151 -14.84 -12.08 6.28
C LYS A 151 -15.98 -11.37 5.53
N GLY A 152 -15.79 -11.13 4.23
CA GLY A 152 -16.76 -10.42 3.38
C GLY A 152 -16.72 -8.90 3.47
N ALA A 153 -15.87 -8.33 4.33
CA ALA A 153 -15.74 -6.88 4.53
C ALA A 153 -14.80 -6.19 3.52
N TYR A 154 -14.24 -6.96 2.59
CA TYR A 154 -13.31 -6.46 1.58
C TYR A 154 -13.49 -7.18 0.24
N GLU A 155 -13.03 -6.56 -0.84
CA GLU A 155 -13.00 -7.15 -2.19
C GLU A 155 -11.63 -6.99 -2.85
N ALA A 156 -11.34 -7.86 -3.82
CA ALA A 156 -10.20 -7.65 -4.71
C ALA A 156 -10.53 -6.53 -5.72
N CYS A 157 -9.53 -5.68 -6.02
CA CYS A 157 -9.66 -4.61 -7.00
C CYS A 157 -8.35 -4.36 -7.74
N LYS A 158 -8.44 -3.76 -8.93
CA LYS A 158 -7.29 -3.14 -9.59
C LYS A 158 -7.07 -1.75 -8.98
N ALA A 159 -5.83 -1.46 -8.60
CA ALA A 159 -5.47 -0.18 -8.00
C ALA A 159 -4.18 0.38 -8.62
N GLN A 160 -4.04 1.70 -8.58
CA GLN A 160 -2.80 2.39 -8.91
C GLN A 160 -2.28 3.14 -7.69
N SER A 161 -0.98 3.41 -7.69
CA SER A 161 -0.33 4.20 -6.65
C SER A 161 0.67 5.16 -7.28
N TRP A 162 0.74 6.36 -6.73
CA TRP A 162 1.78 7.34 -7.09
C TRP A 162 3.14 6.78 -6.73
N PHE A 163 3.29 6.31 -5.48
CA PHE A 163 4.56 5.88 -4.94
C PHE A 163 4.62 4.38 -4.73
N GLY A 164 5.82 3.81 -4.88
CA GLY A 164 6.08 2.42 -4.50
C GLY A 164 6.38 2.22 -3.01
N GLY A 165 6.50 0.95 -2.61
CA GLY A 165 6.97 0.55 -1.28
C GLY A 165 5.95 0.74 -0.15
N ARG A 166 6.44 0.94 1.09
CA ARG A 166 5.59 0.98 2.30
C ARG A 166 4.71 2.23 2.40
N ARG A 167 5.04 3.29 1.67
CA ARG A 167 4.29 4.56 1.63
C ARG A 167 3.37 4.63 0.42
N ALA A 168 3.16 3.52 -0.29
CA ALA A 168 2.24 3.47 -1.41
C ALA A 168 0.82 3.80 -0.92
N VAL A 169 0.24 4.81 -1.55
CA VAL A 169 -1.14 5.19 -1.37
C VAL A 169 -1.88 4.82 -2.63
N TYR A 170 -2.88 3.96 -2.47
CA TYR A 170 -3.60 3.33 -3.57
C TYR A 170 -4.96 3.98 -3.80
N TRP A 171 -5.36 4.12 -5.05
CA TRP A 171 -6.72 4.44 -5.45
C TRP A 171 -7.24 3.39 -6.43
N ARG A 172 -8.57 3.26 -6.51
CA ARG A 172 -9.20 2.33 -7.43
C ARG A 172 -9.03 2.83 -8.86
N ALA A 173 -8.52 1.97 -9.72
CA ALA A 173 -8.41 2.25 -11.15
C ALA A 173 -9.48 1.45 -11.91
N VAL A 174 -10.29 2.14 -12.71
CA VAL A 174 -11.33 1.51 -13.53
C VAL A 174 -10.87 1.52 -14.99
N GLU A 175 -10.74 0.35 -15.59
CA GLU A 175 -10.63 0.25 -17.05
C GLU A 175 -11.97 0.74 -17.62
N ARG A 176 -11.92 1.82 -18.41
CA ARG A 176 -13.07 2.17 -19.25
C ARG A 176 -13.39 0.93 -20.07
N ARG A 177 -14.55 0.32 -19.80
CA ARG A 177 -15.13 -0.63 -20.75
C ARG A 177 -15.23 0.14 -22.05
N ASN A 178 -14.48 -0.27 -23.07
CA ASN A 178 -14.64 0.30 -24.40
C ASN A 178 -16.10 0.10 -24.75
N ALA A 179 -16.89 1.18 -24.70
CA ALA A 179 -18.33 1.16 -24.98
C ALA A 179 -18.63 0.87 -26.47
N GLY A 180 -17.66 0.28 -27.19
CA GLY A 180 -17.69 -0.04 -28.61
C GLY A 180 -17.75 -1.53 -28.90
N ASP A 181 -17.58 -2.42 -27.92
CA ASP A 181 -18.05 -3.81 -28.03
C ASP A 181 -19.52 -3.81 -27.60
N GLY A 182 -20.34 -3.14 -28.42
CA GLY A 182 -21.77 -3.37 -28.42
C GLY A 182 -21.95 -4.82 -28.81
N ASP A 183 -22.20 -5.67 -27.82
CA ASP A 183 -23.08 -6.81 -28.00
C ASP A 183 -24.34 -6.23 -28.61
N ALA A 184 -24.40 -6.27 -29.94
CA ALA A 184 -25.64 -6.21 -30.66
C ALA A 184 -26.41 -7.42 -30.14
N ASP A 185 -27.17 -7.20 -29.07
CA ASP A 185 -28.30 -8.03 -28.69
C ASP A 185 -29.14 -8.13 -29.96
N MET A 186 -28.89 -9.20 -30.69
CA MET A 186 -29.82 -9.80 -31.62
C MET A 186 -31.04 -10.11 -30.78
N ASP A 187 -31.97 -9.15 -30.81
CA ASP A 187 -33.38 -9.31 -30.54
C ASP A 187 -33.91 -10.41 -31.48
N GLY A 188 -33.64 -11.65 -31.10
CA GLY A 188 -34.13 -12.87 -31.71
C GLY A 188 -35.00 -13.55 -30.67
N GLY A 189 -36.22 -13.04 -30.51
CA GLY A 189 -37.24 -13.67 -29.70
C GLY A 189 -37.55 -15.07 -30.23
N GLU A 190 -37.26 -16.08 -29.42
CA GLU A 190 -37.86 -17.40 -29.54
C GLU A 190 -38.29 -17.85 -28.15
N ASP A 191 -39.59 -17.73 -27.90
CA ASP A 191 -40.32 -18.41 -26.83
C ASP A 191 -39.99 -19.91 -26.85
N VAL A 192 -39.18 -20.37 -25.89
CA VAL A 192 -39.10 -21.80 -25.56
C VAL A 192 -39.47 -21.99 -24.10
N VAL A 193 -40.76 -22.23 -23.93
CA VAL A 193 -41.40 -22.78 -22.75
C VAL A 193 -40.77 -24.16 -22.48
N MET A 194 -40.06 -24.33 -21.37
CA MET A 194 -39.72 -25.67 -20.87
C MET A 194 -40.00 -25.75 -19.36
N SER A 195 -41.00 -26.56 -19.11
CA SER A 195 -41.74 -26.84 -17.88
C SER A 195 -40.90 -27.43 -16.75
N ASP A 196 -41.38 -27.15 -15.54
CA ASP A 196 -41.31 -27.94 -14.30
C ASP A 196 -40.63 -29.32 -14.37
N VAL A 197 -39.53 -29.48 -13.63
CA VAL A 197 -39.18 -30.77 -13.01
C VAL A 197 -38.74 -30.54 -11.57
N VAL A 198 -39.69 -30.83 -10.67
CA VAL A 198 -39.51 -31.06 -9.25
C VAL A 198 -38.80 -32.41 -9.05
N HIS A 199 -37.60 -32.41 -8.48
CA HIS A 199 -36.95 -33.54 -7.80
C HIS A 199 -36.01 -32.89 -6.74
N GLY A 200 -35.92 -33.27 -5.48
CA GLY A 200 -36.39 -34.42 -4.73
C GLY A 200 -35.59 -34.37 -3.41
N GLN A 201 -36.31 -34.54 -2.31
CA GLN A 201 -35.82 -34.48 -0.93
C GLN A 201 -34.76 -35.54 -0.57
N LYS A 202 -33.96 -35.17 0.44
CA LYS A 202 -33.45 -35.97 1.59
C LYS A 202 -32.32 -37.00 1.40
N GLY A 203 -31.29 -36.81 2.22
CA GLY A 203 -30.28 -37.78 2.65
C GLY A 203 -29.26 -37.07 3.55
N LEU A 204 -29.45 -36.93 4.87
CA LEU A 204 -29.35 -37.94 5.95
C LEU A 204 -27.88 -38.32 6.30
N LEU A 205 -27.50 -38.02 7.55
CA LEU A 205 -26.39 -38.59 8.37
C LEU A 205 -24.93 -38.33 7.94
N GLN A 206 -24.14 -37.68 8.81
CA GLN A 206 -23.32 -38.43 9.78
C GLN A 206 -22.73 -37.51 10.85
N GLU A 207 -23.06 -37.82 12.11
CA GLU A 207 -22.36 -37.40 13.31
C GLU A 207 -21.07 -38.21 13.48
N GLY A 208 -20.12 -37.65 14.23
CA GLY A 208 -19.20 -38.45 15.05
C GLY A 208 -17.72 -38.26 14.74
N GLY A 209 -16.95 -37.84 15.74
CA GLY A 209 -15.48 -37.87 15.68
C GLY A 209 -14.76 -37.11 16.79
N MET A 210 -15.12 -37.37 18.06
CA MET A 210 -14.28 -37.03 19.22
C MET A 210 -13.01 -37.90 19.21
N GLY A 211 -11.85 -37.28 19.41
CA GLY A 211 -10.56 -37.95 19.67
C GLY A 211 -9.62 -36.94 20.35
N SER A 212 -9.90 -36.60 21.62
CA SER A 212 -9.19 -37.04 22.83
C SER A 212 -7.66 -36.90 22.80
N ASP A 213 -7.22 -36.09 23.76
CA ASP A 213 -5.87 -35.79 24.19
C ASP A 213 -5.03 -37.03 24.48
N LYS A 214 -3.74 -36.94 24.13
CA LYS A 214 -2.67 -37.64 24.84
C LYS A 214 -1.48 -36.71 25.00
N ASP A 215 -1.46 -36.07 26.16
CA ASP A 215 -0.24 -35.73 26.87
C ASP A 215 0.57 -37.00 27.11
N VAL A 216 1.83 -37.01 26.68
CA VAL A 216 2.88 -37.82 27.31
C VAL A 216 4.10 -36.94 27.48
N ASN A 217 4.28 -36.58 28.74
CA ASN A 217 5.45 -36.07 29.42
C ASN A 217 6.59 -37.11 29.34
N GLU A 218 7.85 -36.70 29.21
CA GLU A 218 8.96 -37.16 30.08
C GLU A 218 10.30 -36.56 29.63
N GLU A 219 10.83 -35.74 30.54
CA GLU A 219 12.23 -35.35 30.63
C GLU A 219 13.08 -36.55 31.06
N VAL A 220 14.28 -36.75 30.49
CA VAL A 220 15.43 -37.32 31.21
C VAL A 220 16.73 -36.65 30.71
N PRO A 221 17.68 -36.30 31.62
CA PRO A 221 18.87 -35.49 31.36
C PRO A 221 20.13 -36.35 31.09
N THR A 222 21.32 -35.73 31.19
CA THR A 222 22.72 -36.26 31.17
C THR A 222 23.34 -36.41 29.76
N GLU A 223 24.60 -36.12 29.48
CA GLU A 223 25.77 -35.70 30.25
C GLU A 223 26.84 -35.15 29.28
N LYS A 224 27.84 -34.49 29.85
CA LYS A 224 28.99 -33.86 29.19
C LYS A 224 29.89 -34.86 28.47
N ALA A 225 30.51 -34.44 27.36
CA ALA A 225 31.83 -34.90 26.96
C ALA A 225 32.57 -33.76 26.25
N ASP A 226 33.59 -33.24 26.92
CA ASP A 226 34.66 -32.43 26.32
C ASP A 226 35.52 -33.33 25.43
N VAL A 227 35.66 -32.99 24.15
CA VAL A 227 36.74 -33.49 23.29
C VAL A 227 37.22 -32.33 22.42
N GLU A 228 38.38 -31.79 22.79
CA GLU A 228 39.22 -31.00 21.91
C GLU A 228 39.78 -31.91 20.81
N SER A 229 39.53 -31.55 19.56
CA SER A 229 40.32 -32.06 18.44
C SER A 229 40.37 -31.00 17.34
N GLU A 230 41.55 -30.39 17.21
CA GLU A 230 41.97 -29.59 16.06
C GLU A 230 41.89 -30.45 14.79
N GLN A 231 41.15 -30.00 13.79
CA GLN A 231 41.40 -30.35 12.39
C GLN A 231 40.82 -29.28 11.47
N GLU A 232 41.72 -28.57 10.81
CA GLU A 232 41.45 -27.67 9.70
C GLU A 232 40.81 -28.46 8.54
N GLY A 233 39.51 -28.31 8.36
CA GLY A 233 38.76 -28.80 7.22
C GLY A 233 37.92 -27.67 6.64
N GLN A 234 38.37 -27.09 5.53
CA GLN A 234 37.65 -26.07 4.75
C GLN A 234 36.30 -26.60 4.26
N THR A 235 35.23 -26.34 5.02
CA THR A 235 33.87 -26.43 4.51
C THR A 235 33.46 -25.07 3.93
N LYS A 236 33.23 -25.03 2.61
CA LYS A 236 32.60 -23.90 1.92
C LYS A 236 31.18 -23.72 2.45
N LYS A 237 31.02 -22.90 3.49
CA LYS A 237 29.73 -22.38 3.93
C LYS A 237 29.16 -21.52 2.82
N LEU A 238 28.00 -21.92 2.29
CA LEU A 238 27.13 -21.03 1.54
C LEU A 238 26.89 -19.78 2.39
N GLN A 239 27.36 -18.64 1.89
CA GLN A 239 26.98 -17.32 2.40
C GLN A 239 25.50 -17.14 2.14
N THR A 240 24.66 -17.41 3.14
CA THR A 240 23.40 -16.70 3.26
C THR A 240 23.73 -15.23 3.48
N PRO A 241 23.16 -14.30 2.69
CA PRO A 241 23.39 -12.88 2.93
C PRO A 241 22.85 -12.54 4.30
N VAL A 242 23.75 -12.14 5.20
CA VAL A 242 23.43 -11.49 6.46
C VAL A 242 22.66 -10.22 6.09
N PHE A 243 21.33 -10.27 6.20
CA PHE A 243 20.52 -9.07 6.31
C PHE A 243 20.98 -8.37 7.58
N THR A 244 21.90 -7.42 7.43
CA THR A 244 22.20 -6.46 8.48
C THR A 244 20.90 -5.74 8.79
N SER A 245 20.32 -6.08 9.93
CA SER A 245 19.30 -5.32 10.63
C SER A 245 19.85 -3.92 10.91
N LEU A 246 19.70 -3.03 9.93
CA LEU A 246 19.90 -1.61 10.15
C LEU A 246 18.83 -1.15 11.12
N CYS A 247 19.30 -0.80 12.32
CA CYS A 247 18.51 -0.14 13.35
C CYS A 247 17.70 1.00 12.71
N ARG A 248 16.39 0.85 12.89
CA ARG A 248 15.33 1.79 12.61
C ARG A 248 15.51 2.98 13.58
N TRP A 249 15.10 4.19 13.17
CA TRP A 249 15.16 5.46 13.92
C TRP A 249 16.42 6.33 13.73
N GLY A 250 16.67 6.74 12.49
CA GLY A 250 17.54 7.87 12.16
C GLY A 250 16.80 8.98 11.39
N PHE A 251 15.56 9.28 11.77
CA PHE A 251 14.64 10.13 10.97
C PHE A 251 14.06 11.36 11.68
N TYR A 252 14.70 11.86 12.74
CA TYR A 252 14.33 13.15 13.33
C TYR A 252 15.52 14.10 13.24
N GLY A 253 15.44 15.05 12.31
CA GLY A 253 16.41 16.14 12.19
C GLY A 253 16.33 17.15 13.35
N GLU A 254 17.30 18.06 13.40
CA GLU A 254 17.30 19.20 14.33
C GLU A 254 15.98 19.97 14.23
N GLY A 255 15.24 20.03 15.34
CA GLY A 255 13.95 20.74 15.45
C GLY A 255 12.82 19.98 16.14
N PHE A 256 12.96 18.68 16.42
CA PHE A 256 11.89 17.88 17.04
C PHE A 256 11.84 17.91 18.58
N GLY A 257 12.81 18.56 19.24
CA GLY A 257 12.93 18.56 20.71
C GLY A 257 11.73 19.13 21.48
N ASN A 258 10.86 19.90 20.81
CA ASN A 258 9.69 20.53 21.43
C ASN A 258 8.35 19.92 20.99
N MET A 259 8.36 18.90 20.13
CA MET A 259 7.17 18.14 19.78
C MET A 259 7.17 16.81 20.54
N THR A 260 6.88 16.86 21.84
CA THR A 260 6.40 15.66 22.54
C THR A 260 5.21 15.10 21.75
N PRO A 261 5.21 13.81 21.36
CA PRO A 261 4.04 13.18 20.77
C PRO A 261 2.83 13.47 21.66
N LYS A 262 1.71 13.93 21.07
CA LYS A 262 0.42 14.04 21.78
C LYS A 262 0.23 12.76 22.61
N PRO A 263 -0.19 12.86 23.88
CA PRO A 263 -0.19 11.73 24.80
C PRO A 263 -0.93 10.57 24.15
N TRP A 264 -0.19 9.48 23.94
CA TRP A 264 -0.75 8.20 23.57
C TRP A 264 -1.80 7.89 24.62
N ARG A 265 -3.06 7.66 24.19
CA ARG A 265 -4.15 7.43 25.11
C ARG A 265 -3.81 6.19 25.93
N ILE A 266 -3.45 6.42 27.19
CA ILE A 266 -3.37 5.40 28.23
C ILE A 266 -4.78 4.80 28.29
N ARG A 267 -4.97 3.59 27.77
CA ARG A 267 -6.17 2.82 28.10
C ARG A 267 -6.06 2.51 29.59
N ASP A 268 -7.07 2.91 30.35
CA ASP A 268 -7.28 2.54 31.76
C ASP A 268 -6.28 3.10 32.78
N GLY A 269 -5.50 4.14 32.43
CA GLY A 269 -4.63 4.83 33.39
C GLY A 269 -3.37 4.05 33.82
N ILE A 270 -3.10 2.90 33.21
CA ILE A 270 -1.92 2.07 33.53
C ILE A 270 -0.91 2.19 32.37
N GLU A 271 0.21 2.88 32.63
CA GLU A 271 1.38 2.87 31.74
C GLU A 271 1.99 1.45 31.76
N THR A 272 2.07 0.80 30.61
CA THR A 272 2.72 -0.52 30.53
C THR A 272 4.23 -0.37 30.70
N GLU A 273 4.90 -1.40 31.20
CA GLU A 273 6.35 -1.36 31.45
C GLU A 273 7.15 -1.10 30.16
N ILE A 274 6.67 -1.61 29.03
CA ILE A 274 7.26 -1.35 27.70
C ILE A 274 7.11 0.13 27.31
N GLU A 275 5.96 0.76 27.56
CA GLU A 275 5.75 2.19 27.29
C GLU A 275 6.64 3.07 28.18
N LYS A 276 6.80 2.69 29.46
CA LYS A 276 7.70 3.35 30.39
C LYS A 276 9.16 3.25 29.93
N GLU A 277 9.60 2.09 29.46
CA GLU A 277 10.97 1.91 28.97
C GLU A 277 11.23 2.58 27.62
N LEU A 278 10.23 2.63 26.72
CA LEU A 278 10.30 3.43 25.48
C LEU A 278 10.39 4.93 25.77
N ARG A 279 9.59 5.44 26.73
CA ARG A 279 9.65 6.84 27.18
C ARG A 279 10.99 7.20 27.81
N LEU A 280 11.60 6.26 28.52
CA LEU A 280 12.93 6.41 29.14
C LEU A 280 14.08 6.13 28.16
N GLY A 281 13.80 5.74 26.91
CA GLY A 281 14.83 5.42 25.91
C GLY A 281 15.67 4.19 26.24
N LYS A 282 15.17 3.25 27.05
CA LYS A 282 15.88 2.04 27.48
C LYS A 282 15.80 0.89 26.49
N ILE A 283 14.75 0.84 25.68
CA ILE A 283 14.58 -0.15 24.61
C ILE A 283 14.42 0.56 23.27
N CYS A 284 14.99 -0.02 22.22
CA CYS A 284 14.92 0.46 20.83
C CYS A 284 13.99 -0.39 19.97
#